data_AF-A0A8H9W3C4-F1
#
_entry.id   AF-A0A8H9W3C4-F1
#
_cell.length_a   1.000
_cell.length_b   1.000
_cell.length_c   1.000
_cell.angle_alpha   90.00
_cell.angle_beta   90.00
_cell.angle_gamma   90.00
#
_symmetry.space_group_name_H-M   'P 1'
#
loop_
_entity.id
_entity.type
_entity.pdbx_description
1 polymer ?
#
loop_
_entity_poly.entity_id
_entity_poly.type
_entity_poly.pdbx_seq_one_letter_code
_entity_poly.pdbx_strand_id
1 'polypeptide(L)'
;MRLCASLLLILLSGTANAENIKPFTSDGCSSFPDGTIQHKKLWLACCTAHDYAYWQGGTYEERLKADKVLQQCVADVGEIHIANLMLAGVRIGGSPFIPTTFRWDYGWSYPRLYQALTADEVEQITALKTELTKAD
;
A
#
# COMPACT_ATOMS: atom_id res chain seq x y z
N MET A 1 -39.90 -35.40 12.99
CA MET A 1 -38.85 -34.99 12.00
C MET A 1 -39.22 -33.69 11.27
N ARG A 2 -39.61 -32.60 11.94
CA ARG A 2 -39.77 -31.29 11.26
C ARG A 2 -39.36 -30.07 12.11
N LEU A 3 -38.97 -30.27 13.37
CA LEU A 3 -38.51 -29.18 14.26
C LEU A 3 -37.00 -29.18 14.54
N CYS A 4 -36.25 -30.21 14.16
CA CYS A 4 -34.80 -30.24 14.42
C CYS A 4 -33.95 -29.49 13.38
N ALA A 5 -34.52 -29.12 12.22
CA ALA A 5 -33.76 -28.46 11.14
C ALA A 5 -33.58 -26.95 11.37
N SER A 6 -34.40 -26.33 12.22
CA SER A 6 -34.41 -24.87 12.41
C SER A 6 -33.37 -24.36 13.42
N LEU A 7 -32.76 -25.25 14.21
CA LEU A 7 -31.77 -24.86 15.23
C LEU A 7 -30.33 -24.78 14.68
N LEU A 8 -30.08 -25.28 13.46
CA LEU A 8 -28.73 -25.34 12.89
C LEU A 8 -28.29 -24.06 12.15
N LEU A 9 -29.23 -23.15 11.82
CA LEU A 9 -28.93 -21.97 10.99
C LEU A 9 -28.42 -20.74 11.77
N ILE A 10 -28.44 -20.73 13.11
CA ILE A 10 -28.15 -19.53 13.90
C ILE A 10 -26.64 -19.37 14.22
N LEU A 11 -25.83 -20.43 14.04
CA LEU A 11 -24.42 -20.47 14.46
C LEU A 11 -23.39 -19.92 13.43
N LEU A 12 -23.82 -19.37 12.29
CA LEU A 12 -22.95 -18.84 11.24
C LEU A 12 -22.95 -17.31 11.13
N SER A 13 -23.45 -16.60 12.15
CA SER A 13 -23.29 -15.14 12.24
C SER A 13 -21.86 -14.81 12.64
N GLY A 14 -20.91 -14.90 11.70
CA GLY A 14 -19.56 -14.40 11.88
C GLY A 14 -19.61 -12.89 12.13
N THR A 15 -19.08 -12.43 13.26
CA THR A 15 -18.87 -11.01 13.51
C THR A 15 -17.80 -10.52 12.53
N ALA A 16 -18.20 -9.81 11.48
CA ALA A 16 -17.27 -9.06 10.64
C ALA A 16 -16.72 -7.90 11.48
N ASN A 17 -15.52 -8.06 12.03
CA ASN A 17 -14.80 -6.95 12.65
C ASN A 17 -14.18 -6.14 11.52
N ALA A 18 -14.52 -4.85 11.44
CA ALA A 18 -13.81 -3.93 10.56
C ALA A 18 -12.35 -3.85 11.03
N GLU A 19 -11.42 -4.21 10.16
CA GLU A 19 -9.99 -4.03 10.42
C GLU A 19 -9.66 -2.53 10.40
N ASN A 20 -8.79 -2.10 11.31
CA ASN A 20 -8.21 -0.76 11.25
C ASN A 20 -6.88 -0.80 10.51
N ILE A 21 -6.69 0.11 9.56
CA ILE A 21 -5.38 0.29 8.91
C ILE A 21 -4.35 0.76 9.94
N LYS A 22 -3.13 0.23 9.86
CA LYS A 22 -2.01 0.64 10.72
C LYS A 22 -1.59 2.08 10.39
N PRO A 23 -0.99 2.84 11.32
CA PRO A 23 -0.40 4.15 11.02
C PRO A 23 0.57 4.07 9.83
N PHE A 24 0.61 5.12 9.03
CA PHE A 24 1.54 5.20 7.90
C PHE A 24 3.00 5.18 8.37
N THR A 25 3.83 4.42 7.67
CA THR A 25 5.28 4.38 7.85
C THR A 25 5.93 4.33 6.48
N SER A 26 7.07 4.97 6.29
CA SER A 26 7.89 4.85 5.07
C SER A 26 9.30 4.43 5.46
N ASP A 27 9.89 3.50 4.70
CA ASP A 27 11.28 3.09 4.84
C ASP A 27 12.17 3.67 3.72
N GLY A 28 11.67 4.65 2.98
CA GLY A 28 12.35 5.26 1.85
C GLY A 28 12.14 4.42 0.59
N CYS A 29 13.19 4.15 -0.18
CA CYS A 29 13.10 3.28 -1.35
C CYS A 29 13.25 1.79 -1.00
N SER A 30 12.95 1.41 0.24
CA SER A 30 13.01 0.07 0.83
C SER A 30 14.32 -0.68 0.58
N SER A 31 14.39 -1.51 -0.47
CA SER A 31 15.57 -2.30 -0.85
C SER A 31 16.41 -1.63 -1.95
N PHE A 32 16.17 -0.35 -2.20
CA PHE A 32 16.86 0.47 -3.19
C PHE A 32 17.44 1.71 -2.51
N PRO A 33 18.60 2.25 -2.96
CA PRO A 33 19.12 3.50 -2.41
C PRO A 33 18.14 4.67 -2.56
N ASP A 34 18.10 5.61 -1.62
CA ASP A 34 17.26 6.82 -1.67
C ASP A 34 17.76 7.92 -2.64
N GLY A 35 18.94 7.70 -3.22
CA GLY A 35 19.61 8.64 -4.09
C GLY A 35 20.95 8.12 -4.60
N THR A 36 21.67 8.98 -5.31
CA THR A 36 23.02 8.68 -5.77
C THR A 36 24.03 8.83 -4.63
N ILE A 37 25.29 8.44 -4.88
CA ILE A 37 26.38 8.64 -3.91
C ILE A 37 26.54 10.12 -3.56
N GLN A 38 26.38 11.01 -4.56
CA GLN A 38 26.52 12.46 -4.43
C GLN A 38 25.26 13.09 -3.81
N HIS A 39 24.08 12.62 -4.21
CA HIS A 39 22.79 13.14 -3.76
C HIS A 39 21.98 12.02 -3.10
N LYS A 40 22.31 11.70 -1.85
CA LYS A 40 21.81 10.52 -1.11
C LYS A 40 20.30 10.44 -0.91
N LYS A 41 19.55 11.51 -1.22
CA LYS A 41 18.09 11.60 -1.06
C LYS A 41 17.38 12.07 -2.32
N LEU A 42 18.06 11.97 -3.48
CA LEU A 42 17.63 12.58 -4.75
C LEU A 42 16.18 12.23 -5.13
N TRP A 43 15.73 11.01 -4.87
CA TRP A 43 14.38 10.54 -5.19
C TRP A 43 13.63 10.00 -3.97
N LEU A 44 14.12 10.28 -2.75
CA LEU A 44 13.48 9.85 -1.51
C LEU A 44 12.01 10.30 -1.45
N ALA A 45 11.72 11.54 -1.85
CA ALA A 45 10.35 12.06 -1.88
C ALA A 45 9.43 11.28 -2.83
N CYS A 46 9.96 10.79 -3.96
CA CYS A 46 9.21 9.93 -4.88
C CYS A 46 8.86 8.59 -4.22
N CYS A 47 9.82 7.99 -3.51
CA CYS A 47 9.61 6.72 -2.80
C CYS A 47 8.64 6.88 -1.63
N THR A 48 8.75 7.93 -0.80
CA THR A 48 7.81 8.17 0.29
C THR A 48 6.38 8.40 -0.20
N ALA A 49 6.20 9.06 -1.35
CA ALA A 49 4.88 9.20 -1.96
C ALA A 49 4.33 7.87 -2.51
N HIS A 50 5.20 7.02 -3.05
CA HIS A 50 4.85 5.67 -3.52
C HIS A 50 4.48 4.74 -2.37
N ASP A 51 5.26 4.76 -1.29
CA ASP A 51 4.99 4.07 -0.02
C ASP A 51 3.60 4.42 0.52
N TYR A 52 3.20 5.69 0.45
CA TYR A 52 1.87 6.09 0.89
C TYR A 52 0.77 5.42 0.07
N ALA A 53 0.91 5.36 -1.26
CA ALA A 53 -0.05 4.65 -2.11
C ALA A 53 -0.05 3.14 -1.82
N TYR A 54 1.12 2.57 -1.58
CA TYR A 54 1.30 1.15 -1.27
C TYR A 54 0.73 0.76 0.10
N TRP A 55 0.90 1.63 1.10
CA TRP A 55 0.32 1.49 2.42
C TRP A 55 -1.21 1.42 2.37
N GLN A 56 -1.83 2.32 1.60
CA GLN A 56 -3.28 2.35 1.38
C GLN A 56 -3.78 1.07 0.70
N GLY A 57 -3.05 0.57 -0.29
CA GLY A 57 -3.49 -0.54 -1.13
C GLY A 57 -4.61 -0.11 -2.10
N GLY A 58 -5.37 -1.08 -2.60
CA GLY A 58 -6.39 -0.86 -3.62
C GLY A 58 -6.42 -1.94 -4.69
N THR A 59 -7.02 -1.62 -5.82
CA THR A 59 -7.10 -2.46 -7.02
C THR A 59 -5.75 -2.60 -7.73
N TYR A 60 -5.67 -3.59 -8.63
CA TYR A 60 -4.48 -3.78 -9.47
C TYR A 60 -4.15 -2.56 -10.33
N GLU A 61 -5.17 -1.87 -10.86
CA GLU A 61 -4.99 -0.68 -11.70
C GLU A 61 -4.47 0.51 -10.88
N GLU A 62 -4.91 0.66 -9.63
CA GLU A 62 -4.36 1.66 -8.71
C GLU A 62 -2.89 1.40 -8.39
N ARG A 63 -2.50 0.13 -8.20
CA ARG A 63 -1.09 -0.24 -8.08
C ARG A 63 -0.30 0.12 -9.33
N LEU A 64 -0.79 -0.26 -10.51
CA LEU A 64 -0.13 0.06 -11.77
C LEU A 64 0.04 1.57 -11.96
N LYS A 65 -0.96 2.36 -11.56
CA LYS A 65 -0.89 3.81 -11.56
C LYS A 65 0.16 4.33 -10.59
N ALA A 66 0.19 3.84 -9.33
CA ALA A 66 1.18 4.22 -8.34
C ALA A 66 2.61 3.95 -8.84
N ASP A 67 2.86 2.76 -9.41
CA ASP A 67 4.16 2.37 -9.95
C ASP A 67 4.63 3.27 -11.11
N LYS A 68 3.69 3.67 -11.99
CA LYS A 68 3.98 4.62 -13.07
C LYS A 68 4.23 6.04 -12.56
N VAL A 69 3.55 6.46 -11.50
CA VAL A 69 3.81 7.74 -10.84
C VAL A 69 5.21 7.76 -10.23
N LEU A 70 5.65 6.68 -9.58
CA LEU A 70 7.03 6.54 -9.11
C LEU A 70 8.02 6.66 -10.26
N GLN A 71 7.81 5.90 -11.34
CA GLN A 71 8.66 5.97 -12.53
C GLN A 71 8.76 7.41 -13.06
N GLN A 72 7.64 8.11 -13.22
CA GLN A 72 7.64 9.48 -13.73
C GLN A 72 8.36 10.43 -12.78
N CYS A 73 8.09 10.38 -11.47
CA CYS A 73 8.73 11.24 -10.48
C CYS A 73 10.26 11.08 -10.48
N VAL A 74 10.75 9.84 -10.56
CA VAL A 74 12.19 9.55 -10.61
C VAL A 74 12.81 10.00 -11.94
N ALA A 75 12.08 9.89 -13.04
CA ALA A 75 12.52 10.43 -14.32
C ALA A 75 12.61 11.96 -14.30
N ASP A 76 11.68 12.64 -13.63
CA ASP A 76 11.63 14.09 -13.53
C ASP A 76 12.80 14.68 -12.71
N VAL A 77 13.39 13.91 -11.79
CA VAL A 77 14.65 14.29 -11.12
C VAL A 77 15.91 13.97 -11.92
N GLY A 78 15.76 13.57 -13.20
CA GLY A 78 16.85 13.37 -14.16
C GLY A 78 17.33 11.92 -14.29
N GLU A 79 16.68 10.96 -13.64
CA GLU A 79 17.20 9.58 -13.48
C GLU A 79 16.34 8.54 -14.22
N ILE A 80 16.12 8.74 -15.53
CA ILE A 80 15.22 7.90 -16.35
C ILE A 80 15.57 6.40 -16.37
N HIS A 81 16.86 6.05 -16.32
CA HIS A 81 17.26 4.64 -16.27
C HIS A 81 16.95 4.00 -14.92
N ILE A 82 17.14 4.74 -13.83
CA ILE A 82 16.77 4.32 -12.48
C ILE A 82 15.25 4.20 -12.37
N ALA A 83 14.50 5.14 -12.94
CA ALA A 83 13.04 5.11 -12.99
C ALA A 83 12.52 3.80 -13.61
N ASN A 84 13.07 3.40 -14.76
CA ASN A 84 12.69 2.15 -15.43
C ASN A 84 13.07 0.90 -14.61
N LEU A 85 14.23 0.93 -13.96
CA LEU A 85 14.67 -0.15 -13.07
C LEU A 85 13.76 -0.28 -11.84
N MET A 86 13.41 0.85 -11.23
CA MET A 86 12.48 0.91 -10.10
C MET A 86 11.10 0.38 -10.51
N LEU A 87 10.57 0.79 -11.67
CA LEU A 87 9.31 0.23 -12.19
C LEU A 87 9.38 -1.30 -12.25
N ALA A 88 10.41 -1.86 -12.88
CA ALA A 88 10.58 -3.31 -12.97
C ALA A 88 10.64 -3.98 -11.58
N GLY A 89 11.38 -3.36 -10.65
CA GLY A 89 11.51 -3.82 -9.26
C GLY A 89 10.18 -3.83 -8.51
N VAL A 90 9.45 -2.71 -8.49
CA VAL A 90 8.19 -2.59 -7.74
C VAL A 90 7.07 -3.47 -8.31
N ARG A 91 7.08 -3.76 -9.62
CA ARG A 91 6.15 -4.71 -10.25
C ARG A 91 6.31 -6.14 -9.74
N ILE A 92 7.51 -6.51 -9.28
CA ILE A 92 7.80 -7.85 -8.76
C ILE A 92 7.78 -7.84 -7.23
N GLY A 93 8.68 -7.07 -6.59
CA GLY A 93 8.88 -7.07 -5.13
C GLY A 93 7.73 -6.43 -4.35
N GLY A 94 6.98 -5.53 -5.00
CA GLY A 94 5.81 -4.85 -4.42
C GLY A 94 4.50 -5.63 -4.53
N SER A 95 4.55 -6.90 -4.94
CA SER A 95 3.37 -7.73 -5.12
C SER A 95 2.67 -8.01 -3.78
N PRO A 96 1.32 -7.93 -3.70
CA PRO A 96 0.60 -8.25 -2.47
C PRO A 96 0.59 -9.75 -2.15
N PHE A 97 1.10 -10.60 -3.05
CA PHE A 97 1.23 -12.05 -2.84
C PHE A 97 2.54 -12.46 -2.14
N ILE A 98 3.46 -11.51 -1.94
CA ILE A 98 4.76 -11.76 -1.30
C ILE A 98 4.76 -10.98 0.03
N PRO A 99 5.12 -11.59 1.17
CA PRO A 99 5.05 -10.94 2.48
C PRO A 99 6.24 -9.99 2.72
N THR A 100 6.56 -9.13 1.76
CA THR A 100 7.52 -8.02 1.97
C THR A 100 6.89 -6.95 2.87
N THR A 101 7.74 -6.19 3.56
CA THR A 101 7.31 -5.08 4.43
C THR A 101 6.78 -3.89 3.63
N PHE A 102 7.16 -3.78 2.36
CA PHE A 102 6.80 -2.74 1.40
C PHE A 102 5.87 -3.26 0.29
N ARG A 103 5.14 -4.36 0.53
CA ARG A 103 4.17 -4.89 -0.45
C ARG A 103 3.02 -3.91 -0.68
N TRP A 104 2.36 -3.99 -1.82
CA TRP A 104 1.04 -3.37 -1.98
C TRP A 104 0.12 -3.82 -0.86
N ASP A 105 -0.60 -2.91 -0.22
CA ASP A 105 -1.47 -3.10 0.95
C ASP A 105 -0.79 -3.21 2.33
N TYR A 106 0.50 -2.86 2.48
CA TYR A 106 1.22 -3.15 3.73
C TYR A 106 0.65 -2.48 5.00
N GLY A 107 -0.20 -1.46 4.86
CA GLY A 107 -0.95 -0.86 5.97
C GLY A 107 -1.94 -1.82 6.64
N TRP A 108 -2.30 -2.91 5.96
CA TRP A 108 -3.28 -3.88 6.41
C TRP A 108 -2.64 -5.20 6.82
N SER A 109 -3.42 -6.10 7.40
CA SER A 109 -3.00 -7.47 7.70
C SER A 109 -2.78 -8.26 6.41
N TYR A 110 -1.72 -9.07 6.40
CA TYR A 110 -1.41 -9.94 5.27
C TYR A 110 -2.16 -11.27 5.40
N PRO A 111 -2.74 -11.81 4.32
CA PRO A 111 -2.88 -11.20 2.98
C PRO A 111 -4.16 -10.37 2.86
N ARG A 112 -4.10 -9.23 2.16
CA ARG A 112 -5.28 -8.45 1.78
C ARG A 112 -5.53 -8.47 0.27
N LEU A 113 -4.47 -8.49 -0.54
CA LEU A 113 -4.52 -8.61 -2.00
C LEU A 113 -5.15 -7.38 -2.68
N TYR A 114 -5.55 -7.53 -3.94
CA TYR A 114 -6.19 -6.46 -4.68
C TYR A 114 -7.66 -6.35 -4.31
N GLN A 115 -8.03 -5.25 -3.67
CA GLN A 115 -9.40 -4.95 -3.30
C GLN A 115 -9.62 -3.43 -3.30
N ALA A 116 -10.74 -2.99 -3.86
CA ALA A 116 -11.13 -1.58 -3.77
C ALA A 116 -11.39 -1.19 -2.32
N LEU A 117 -10.93 -0.01 -1.93
CA LEU A 117 -11.18 0.53 -0.59
C LEU A 117 -12.68 0.78 -0.37
N THR A 118 -13.18 0.42 0.80
CA THR A 118 -14.54 0.77 1.22
C THR A 118 -14.60 2.22 1.70
N ALA A 119 -15.81 2.77 1.85
CA ALA A 119 -15.98 4.14 2.35
C ALA A 119 -15.35 4.33 3.75
N ASP A 120 -15.55 3.37 4.65
CA ASP A 120 -15.01 3.40 6.01
C ASP A 120 -13.47 3.36 5.99
N GLU A 121 -12.88 2.59 5.09
CA GLU A 121 -11.42 2.50 4.96
C GLU A 121 -10.82 3.79 4.40
N VAL A 122 -11.50 4.43 3.44
CA VAL A 122 -11.13 5.75 2.93
C VAL A 122 -11.20 6.80 4.04
N GLU A 123 -12.20 6.73 4.92
CA GLU A 123 -12.30 7.62 6.08
C GLU A 123 -11.14 7.43 7.06
N GLN A 124 -10.81 6.18 7.42
CA GLN A 124 -9.65 5.87 8.28
C GLN A 124 -8.34 6.42 7.70
N ILE A 125 -8.11 6.20 6.40
CA ILE A 125 -6.93 6.69 5.67
C ILE A 125 -6.88 8.22 5.70
N THR A 126 -8.01 8.89 5.52
CA THR A 126 -8.12 10.36 5.52
C THR A 126 -7.84 10.94 6.91
N ALA A 127 -8.34 10.29 7.96
CA ALA A 127 -8.05 10.66 9.34
C ALA A 127 -6.55 10.56 9.65
N LEU A 128 -5.91 9.44 9.30
CA LEU A 128 -4.46 9.27 9.49
C LEU A 128 -3.64 10.27 8.67
N LYS A 129 -4.04 10.57 7.43
CA LYS A 129 -3.40 11.62 6.62
C LYS A 129 -3.44 12.97 7.31
N THR A 130 -4.58 13.32 7.89
CA THR A 130 -4.77 14.59 8.58
C THR A 130 -3.85 14.70 9.79
N GLU A 131 -3.70 13.63 10.56
CA GLU A 131 -2.78 13.59 11.70
C GLU A 131 -1.31 13.69 11.28
N LEU A 132 -0.90 13.04 10.18
CA LEU A 132 0.45 13.18 9.63
C LEU A 132 0.78 14.64 9.28
N THR A 133 -0.14 15.35 8.61
CA THR A 133 0.07 16.75 8.20
C THR A 133 0.10 17.76 9.35
N LYS A 134 -0.37 17.39 10.54
CA LYS A 134 -0.28 18.23 11.75
C LYS A 134 1.05 18.08 12.49
N ALA A 135 1.76 16.98 12.23
CA ALA A 135 3.02 16.65 12.89
C ALA A 135 4.25 17.24 12.17
N ASP A 136 4.08 17.66 10.91
CA ASP A 136 5.07 18.36 10.08
C ASP A 136 5.00 19.89 10.26
#